data_AF-A0AA36JR62-F1
#
_entry.id   AF-A0AA36JR62-F1
#
_cell.length_a   1.000
_cell.length_b   1.000
_cell.length_c   1.000
_cell.angle_alpha   90.00
_cell.angle_beta   90.00
_cell.angle_gamma   90.00
#
_symmetry.space_group_name_H-M   'P 1'
#
loop_
_entity.id
_entity.type
_entity.pdbx_description
1 polymer ?
#
loop_
_entity_poly.entity_id
_entity_poly.type
_entity_poly.pdbx_seq_one_letter_code
_entity_poly.pdbx_strand_id
1 'polypeptide(L)'
;MINQQFDISKLRQDVLRQVTASLAAFIGSVSYSAHGHEAMMARSEQEKKREAGVAIDKTENEGRRALFDPERLAGSAEHANSICQQYGVKILSINLISASPSDRGLLDALSQGAVATVAAEQTETAARGEAQALLLKAKAEAEAARIRAEGDARAEELRAEGSLKAAQRLQDSEVAVALAKLKTAGTCLKEGKANSFFFGLQGATDIPGGMLGTAALAAVSK
;
A
#
# COMPACT_ATOMS: atom_id res chain seq x y z
N MET A 1 2.37 -64.05 7.11
CA MET A 1 2.56 -62.85 7.96
C MET A 1 2.43 -61.63 7.06
N ILE A 2 1.30 -60.92 7.11
CA ILE A 2 1.05 -59.74 6.27
C ILE A 2 1.45 -58.52 7.11
N ASN A 3 2.53 -57.85 6.70
CA ASN A 3 2.98 -56.58 7.27
C ASN A 3 1.91 -55.51 7.03
N GLN A 4 1.08 -55.23 8.03
CA GLN A 4 0.29 -54.00 8.07
C GLN A 4 1.23 -52.86 8.42
N GLN A 5 1.83 -52.27 7.40
CA GLN A 5 2.57 -51.02 7.54
C GLN A 5 1.55 -49.92 7.81
N PHE A 6 1.51 -49.45 9.07
CA PHE A 6 0.59 -48.42 9.53
C PHE A 6 0.84 -47.14 8.72
N ASP A 7 -0.06 -46.84 7.79
CA ASP A 7 0.13 -45.81 6.78
C ASP A 7 -0.22 -44.43 7.38
N ILE A 8 0.75 -43.84 8.08
CA ILE A 8 0.67 -42.55 8.77
C ILE A 8 0.15 -41.44 7.84
N SER A 9 0.37 -41.57 6.54
CA SER A 9 -0.12 -40.63 5.52
C SER A 9 -1.64 -40.57 5.45
N LYS A 10 -2.32 -41.73 5.56
CA LYS A 10 -3.79 -41.80 5.57
C LYS A 10 -4.37 -41.22 6.85
N LEU A 11 -3.76 -41.52 7.98
CA LEU A 11 -4.13 -40.94 9.27
C LEU A 11 -4.01 -39.41 9.25
N ARG A 12 -2.92 -38.89 8.69
CA ARG A 12 -2.70 -37.44 8.54
C ARG A 12 -3.73 -36.81 7.60
N GLN A 13 -4.14 -37.50 6.54
CA GLN A 13 -5.16 -37.00 5.62
C GLN A 13 -6.56 -36.99 6.25
N ASP A 14 -6.89 -37.99 7.07
CA ASP A 14 -8.14 -38.03 7.83
C ASP A 14 -8.17 -36.95 8.94
N VAL A 15 -7.06 -36.75 9.65
CA VAL A 15 -6.93 -35.67 10.64
C VAL A 15 -7.06 -34.31 9.95
N LEU A 16 -6.42 -34.10 8.81
CA LEU A 16 -6.58 -32.86 8.05
C LEU A 16 -8.03 -32.66 7.65
N ARG A 17 -8.71 -33.67 7.12
CA ARG A 17 -10.12 -33.57 6.74
C ARG A 17 -11.03 -33.26 7.93
N GLN A 18 -10.79 -33.88 9.08
CA GLN A 18 -11.53 -33.63 10.32
C GLN A 18 -11.27 -32.21 10.85
N VAL A 19 -10.02 -31.74 10.83
CA VAL A 19 -9.66 -30.39 11.25
C VAL A 19 -10.24 -29.35 10.28
N THR A 20 -10.21 -29.60 8.97
CA THR A 20 -10.83 -28.71 7.98
C THR A 20 -12.34 -28.64 8.17
N ALA A 21 -13.01 -29.76 8.46
CA ALA A 21 -14.45 -29.77 8.75
C ALA A 21 -14.79 -29.00 10.04
N SER A 22 -14.03 -29.22 11.11
CA SER A 22 -14.21 -28.51 12.39
C SER A 22 -13.90 -27.01 12.28
N LEU A 23 -12.87 -26.64 11.51
CA LEU A 23 -12.50 -25.24 11.25
C LEU A 23 -13.56 -24.55 10.38
N ALA A 24 -14.07 -25.21 9.33
CA ALA A 24 -15.15 -24.68 8.52
C ALA A 24 -16.44 -24.48 9.32
N ALA A 25 -16.78 -25.43 10.21
CA ALA A 25 -17.92 -25.31 11.11
C ALA A 25 -17.76 -24.16 12.12
N PHE A 26 -16.56 -23.97 12.66
CA PHE A 26 -16.26 -22.87 13.59
C PHE A 26 -16.25 -21.49 12.90
N ILE A 27 -15.61 -21.38 11.74
CA ILE A 27 -15.64 -20.14 10.96
C ILE A 27 -17.09 -19.83 10.54
N GLY A 28 -17.85 -20.85 10.13
CA GLY A 28 -19.26 -20.69 9.80
C GLY A 28 -20.11 -20.19 10.98
N SER A 29 -19.89 -20.71 12.19
CA SER A 29 -20.63 -20.26 13.39
C SER A 29 -20.26 -18.84 13.81
N VAL A 30 -19.00 -18.43 13.67
CA VAL A 30 -18.53 -17.08 13.99
C VAL A 30 -18.98 -16.06 12.96
N SER A 31 -18.89 -16.37 11.66
CA SER A 31 -19.34 -15.47 10.57
C SER A 31 -20.86 -15.27 10.53
N TYR A 32 -21.64 -16.31 10.85
CA TYR A 32 -23.10 -16.18 10.93
C TYR A 32 -23.53 -15.17 12.00
N SER A 33 -22.82 -15.12 13.14
CA SER A 33 -23.08 -14.17 14.23
C SER A 33 -22.82 -12.70 13.86
N ALA A 34 -21.86 -12.44 12.96
CA ALA A 34 -21.44 -11.08 12.61
C ALA A 34 -22.16 -10.49 11.38
N HIS A 35 -22.34 -11.26 10.30
CA HIS A 35 -22.90 -10.75 9.03
C HIS A 35 -23.98 -11.65 8.41
N GLY A 36 -24.27 -12.80 9.03
CA GLY A 36 -25.25 -13.76 8.52
C GLY A 36 -26.68 -13.21 8.45
N HIS A 37 -27.02 -12.24 9.29
CA HIS A 37 -28.37 -11.65 9.31
C HIS A 37 -28.62 -10.72 8.12
N GLU A 38 -27.65 -9.88 7.74
CA GLU A 38 -27.85 -8.79 6.77
C GLU A 38 -27.89 -9.29 5.32
N ALA A 39 -26.95 -10.18 4.96
CA ALA A 39 -26.90 -10.80 3.62
C ALA A 39 -28.11 -11.74 3.35
N MET A 40 -28.72 -12.28 4.41
CA MET A 40 -29.82 -13.24 4.30
C MET A 40 -31.19 -12.54 4.30
N MET A 41 -31.33 -11.40 4.99
CA MET A 41 -32.50 -10.51 4.86
C MET A 41 -32.61 -9.97 3.42
N ALA A 42 -31.49 -9.59 2.80
CA ALA A 42 -31.45 -9.18 1.39
C ALA A 42 -31.87 -10.31 0.42
N ARG A 43 -31.54 -11.58 0.74
CA ARG A 43 -32.00 -12.76 -0.04
C ARG A 43 -33.48 -13.08 0.17
N SER A 44 -33.98 -13.00 1.40
CA SER A 44 -35.40 -13.16 1.74
C SER A 44 -36.28 -12.15 1.00
N GLU A 45 -35.82 -10.90 0.88
CA GLU A 45 -36.49 -9.86 0.08
C GLU A 45 -36.42 -10.13 -1.44
N GLN A 46 -35.31 -10.67 -1.93
CA GLN A 46 -35.19 -11.11 -3.33
C GLN A 46 -36.06 -12.34 -3.65
N GLU A 47 -36.20 -13.29 -2.71
CA GLU A 47 -37.08 -14.45 -2.85
C GLU A 47 -38.55 -14.04 -2.79
N LYS A 48 -38.94 -13.10 -1.92
CA LYS A 48 -40.28 -12.47 -1.95
C LYS A 48 -40.61 -11.85 -3.31
N LYS A 49 -39.62 -11.30 -4.02
CA LYS A 49 -39.80 -10.76 -5.39
C LYS A 49 -39.83 -11.84 -6.48
N ARG A 50 -39.20 -13.00 -6.26
CA ARG A 50 -39.16 -14.13 -7.23
C ARG A 50 -40.37 -15.07 -7.11
N GLU A 51 -40.94 -15.21 -5.91
CA GLU A 51 -42.10 -16.08 -5.65
C GLU A 51 -43.43 -15.58 -6.24
N ALA A 52 -43.48 -14.39 -6.84
CA ALA A 52 -44.65 -13.93 -7.60
C ALA A 52 -44.90 -14.75 -8.89
N GLY A 53 -44.01 -15.70 -9.26
CA GLY A 53 -44.10 -16.41 -10.54
C GLY A 53 -44.00 -17.94 -10.54
N VAL A 54 -43.64 -18.63 -9.44
CA VAL A 54 -43.47 -20.11 -9.46
C VAL A 54 -43.95 -20.74 -8.16
N ALA A 55 -44.95 -21.60 -8.25
CA ALA A 55 -45.43 -22.44 -7.16
C ALA A 55 -44.43 -23.57 -6.87
N ILE A 56 -43.57 -23.37 -5.88
CA ILE A 56 -42.70 -24.41 -5.31
C ILE A 56 -43.37 -24.94 -4.03
N ASP A 57 -43.24 -26.25 -3.84
CA ASP A 57 -43.86 -27.06 -2.78
C ASP A 57 -43.74 -26.39 -1.39
N LYS A 58 -44.88 -26.21 -0.72
CA LYS A 58 -45.03 -25.32 0.45
C LYS A 58 -44.53 -25.92 1.77
N THR A 59 -44.33 -27.23 1.84
CA THR A 59 -44.11 -27.96 3.11
C THR A 59 -42.65 -28.03 3.56
N GLU A 60 -41.67 -28.08 2.65
CA GLU A 60 -40.24 -28.11 3.04
C GLU A 60 -39.63 -26.72 3.26
N ASN A 61 -40.23 -25.69 2.65
CA ASN A 61 -39.76 -24.30 2.77
C ASN A 61 -40.28 -23.58 4.03
N GLU A 62 -41.31 -24.11 4.70
CA GLU A 62 -41.81 -23.52 5.95
C GLU A 62 -40.78 -23.56 7.07
N GLY A 63 -40.02 -24.66 7.20
CA GLY A 63 -38.95 -24.77 8.20
C GLY A 63 -37.80 -23.79 7.96
N ARG A 64 -37.46 -23.53 6.69
CA ARG A 64 -36.42 -22.57 6.31
C ARG A 64 -36.86 -21.13 6.53
N ARG A 65 -38.12 -20.81 6.24
CA ARG A 65 -38.73 -19.48 6.48
C ARG A 65 -38.98 -19.22 7.97
N ALA A 66 -39.29 -20.26 8.75
CA ALA A 66 -39.59 -20.16 10.18
C ALA A 66 -38.38 -19.82 11.05
N LEU A 67 -37.15 -20.09 10.61
CA LEU A 67 -35.93 -19.68 11.32
C LEU A 67 -35.76 -18.15 11.38
N PHE A 68 -36.45 -17.40 10.52
CA PHE A 68 -36.16 -15.98 10.27
C PHE A 68 -37.40 -15.08 10.36
N ASP A 69 -38.48 -15.56 10.97
CA ASP A 69 -39.68 -14.76 11.17
C ASP A 69 -39.64 -14.03 12.52
N PRO A 70 -39.34 -12.72 12.54
CA PRO A 70 -39.24 -11.94 13.78
C PRO A 70 -40.57 -11.88 14.53
N GLU A 71 -41.71 -12.01 13.84
CA GLU A 71 -43.04 -12.01 14.45
C GLU A 71 -43.28 -13.31 15.22
N ARG A 72 -42.83 -14.45 14.69
CA ARG A 72 -42.90 -15.75 15.39
C ARG A 72 -41.95 -15.84 16.59
N LEU A 73 -40.77 -15.22 16.50
CA LEU A 73 -39.85 -15.12 17.63
C LEU A 73 -40.43 -14.24 18.75
N ALA A 74 -41.05 -13.10 18.42
CA ALA A 74 -41.73 -12.24 19.38
C ALA A 74 -42.95 -12.95 20.01
N GLY A 75 -43.76 -13.63 19.20
CA GLY A 75 -44.93 -14.38 19.65
C GLY A 75 -44.60 -15.55 20.59
N SER A 76 -43.35 -16.04 20.60
CA SER A 76 -42.91 -17.09 21.52
C SER A 76 -42.89 -16.62 22.98
N ALA A 77 -42.51 -15.37 23.24
CA ALA A 77 -42.56 -14.79 24.58
C ALA A 77 -44.00 -14.50 25.04
N GLU A 78 -44.87 -14.09 24.11
CA GLU A 78 -46.29 -13.87 24.39
C GLU A 78 -47.02 -15.18 24.70
N HIS A 79 -46.76 -16.23 23.92
CA HIS A 79 -47.33 -17.55 24.13
C HIS A 79 -46.88 -18.15 25.47
N ALA A 80 -45.59 -18.03 25.79
CA ALA A 80 -45.06 -18.47 27.08
C ALA A 80 -45.70 -17.70 28.25
N ASN A 81 -45.90 -16.39 28.11
CA ASN A 81 -46.59 -15.58 29.09
C ASN A 81 -48.07 -15.96 29.26
N SER A 82 -48.77 -16.30 28.18
CA SER A 82 -50.17 -16.75 28.22
C SER A 82 -50.35 -18.00 29.08
N ILE A 83 -49.37 -18.91 29.09
CA ILE A 83 -49.41 -20.14 29.90
C ILE A 83 -49.06 -19.81 31.36
N CYS A 84 -48.01 -19.03 31.59
CA CYS A 84 -47.53 -18.70 32.93
C CYS A 84 -48.47 -17.77 33.73
N GLN A 85 -49.36 -17.05 33.04
CA GLN A 85 -50.37 -16.21 33.68
C GLN A 85 -51.34 -17.00 34.57
N GLN A 86 -51.60 -18.28 34.26
CA GLN A 86 -52.41 -19.17 35.10
C GLN A 86 -51.78 -19.43 36.48
N TYR A 87 -50.47 -19.24 36.58
CA TYR A 87 -49.68 -19.45 37.80
C TYR A 87 -49.27 -18.12 38.48
N GLY A 88 -49.72 -16.97 37.96
CA GLY A 88 -49.39 -15.65 38.51
C GLY A 88 -47.94 -15.20 38.27
N VAL A 89 -47.24 -15.82 37.32
CA VAL A 89 -45.83 -15.52 37.00
C VAL A 89 -45.73 -14.88 35.61
N LYS A 90 -44.87 -13.87 35.46
CA LYS A 90 -44.60 -13.18 34.20
C LYS A 90 -43.15 -13.40 33.75
N ILE A 91 -42.98 -13.86 32.51
CA ILE A 91 -41.68 -14.04 31.86
C ILE A 91 -41.21 -12.70 31.31
N LEU A 92 -40.08 -12.22 31.82
CA LEU A 92 -39.46 -10.95 31.40
C LEU A 92 -38.55 -11.12 30.17
N SER A 93 -37.85 -12.24 30.07
CA SER A 93 -36.97 -12.56 28.94
C SER A 93 -36.84 -14.06 28.77
N ILE A 94 -36.70 -14.51 27.52
CA ILE A 94 -36.37 -15.89 27.16
C ILE A 94 -35.04 -15.84 26.41
N ASN A 95 -34.01 -16.45 27.00
CA ASN A 95 -32.71 -16.58 26.37
C ASN A 95 -32.55 -17.99 25.82
N LEU A 96 -32.22 -18.11 24.55
CA LEU A 96 -31.88 -19.39 23.92
C LEU A 96 -30.42 -19.72 24.24
N ILE A 97 -30.19 -20.86 24.91
CA ILE A 97 -28.83 -21.33 25.25
C ILE A 97 -28.19 -22.04 24.05
N SER A 98 -28.98 -22.86 23.35
CA SER A 98 -28.55 -23.53 22.12
C SER A 98 -29.75 -23.81 21.23
N ALA A 99 -29.53 -23.72 19.92
CA ALA A 99 -30.50 -24.11 18.90
C ALA A 99 -29.74 -24.79 17.77
N SER A 100 -30.15 -26.01 17.42
CA SER A 100 -29.64 -26.73 16.26
C SER A 100 -30.81 -27.06 15.33
N PRO A 101 -30.68 -26.82 14.02
CA PRO A 101 -31.70 -27.24 13.06
C PRO A 101 -31.81 -28.77 13.10
N SER A 102 -33.04 -29.27 13.18
CA SER A 102 -33.35 -30.70 13.16
C SER A 102 -33.18 -31.31 11.77
N ASP A 103 -33.33 -30.50 10.72
CA ASP A 103 -33.12 -30.93 9.34
C ASP A 103 -31.64 -30.85 8.94
N ARG A 104 -31.11 -32.00 8.49
CA ARG A 104 -29.74 -32.13 7.97
C ARG A 104 -29.55 -31.38 6.66
N GLY A 105 -30.57 -31.32 5.79
CA GLY A 105 -30.48 -30.61 4.52
C GLY A 105 -30.32 -29.10 4.71
N LEU A 106 -31.04 -28.54 5.69
CA LEU A 106 -30.89 -27.14 6.11
C LEU A 106 -29.52 -26.85 6.72
N LEU A 107 -28.99 -27.76 7.55
CA LEU A 107 -27.65 -27.62 8.13
C LEU A 107 -26.56 -27.57 7.05
N ASP A 108 -26.65 -28.43 6.03
CA ASP A 108 -25.70 -28.46 4.91
C ASP A 108 -25.81 -27.19 4.05
N ALA A 109 -27.03 -26.74 3.75
CA ALA A 109 -27.28 -25.51 2.99
C ALA A 109 -26.74 -24.26 3.72
N LEU A 110 -26.93 -24.19 5.04
CA LEU A 110 -26.39 -23.11 5.88
C LEU A 110 -24.86 -23.15 5.92
N SER A 111 -24.27 -24.34 6.05
CA SER A 111 -22.83 -24.52 6.05
C SER A 111 -22.19 -24.09 4.72
N GLN A 112 -22.80 -24.46 3.59
CA GLN A 112 -22.35 -24.03 2.27
C GLN A 112 -22.49 -22.52 2.07
N GLY A 113 -23.60 -21.92 2.53
CA GLY A 113 -23.80 -20.47 2.50
C GLY A 113 -22.75 -19.72 3.30
N ALA A 114 -22.42 -20.20 4.51
CA ALA A 114 -21.40 -19.59 5.36
C ALA A 114 -20.01 -19.63 4.70
N VAL A 115 -19.63 -20.76 4.09
CA VAL A 115 -18.36 -20.89 3.35
C VAL A 115 -18.31 -19.93 2.16
N ALA A 116 -19.43 -19.75 1.45
CA ALA A 116 -19.51 -18.82 0.33
C ALA A 116 -19.37 -17.36 0.77
N THR A 117 -19.98 -16.97 1.89
CA THR A 117 -19.85 -15.61 2.45
C THR A 117 -18.41 -15.32 2.84
N VAL A 118 -17.74 -16.25 3.52
CA VAL A 118 -16.34 -16.08 3.93
C VAL A 118 -15.42 -16.00 2.71
N ALA A 119 -15.65 -16.82 1.69
CA ALA A 119 -14.90 -16.75 0.45
C ALA A 119 -15.06 -15.37 -0.22
N ALA A 120 -16.28 -14.82 -0.24
CA ALA A 120 -16.53 -13.47 -0.76
C ALA A 120 -15.80 -12.40 0.06
N GLU A 121 -15.87 -12.44 1.39
CA GLU A 121 -15.15 -11.51 2.27
C GLU A 121 -13.63 -11.59 2.10
N GLN A 122 -13.08 -12.80 1.92
CA GLN A 122 -11.66 -12.99 1.64
C GLN A 122 -11.27 -12.37 0.30
N THR A 123 -12.08 -12.55 -0.75
CA THR A 123 -11.82 -11.92 -2.04
C THR A 123 -11.90 -10.39 -1.98
N GLU A 124 -12.86 -9.83 -1.23
CA GLU A 124 -12.98 -8.38 -1.04
C GLU A 124 -11.78 -7.83 -0.24
N THR A 125 -11.38 -8.54 0.83
CA THR A 125 -10.23 -8.15 1.65
C THR A 125 -8.93 -8.22 0.85
N ALA A 126 -8.75 -9.26 0.02
CA ALA A 126 -7.61 -9.38 -0.87
C ALA A 126 -7.57 -8.23 -1.88
N ALA A 127 -8.69 -7.94 -2.55
CA ALA A 127 -8.79 -6.83 -3.51
C ALA A 127 -8.51 -5.47 -2.84
N ARG A 128 -9.02 -5.23 -1.63
CA ARG A 128 -8.71 -4.03 -0.85
C ARG A 128 -7.24 -3.95 -0.48
N GLY A 129 -6.64 -5.07 -0.07
CA GLY A 129 -5.21 -5.16 0.25
C GLY A 129 -4.33 -4.85 -0.96
N GLU A 130 -4.67 -5.41 -2.12
CA GLU A 130 -3.98 -5.14 -3.38
C GLU A 130 -4.09 -3.67 -3.81
N ALA A 131 -5.28 -3.09 -3.72
CA ALA A 131 -5.49 -1.68 -4.04
C ALA A 131 -4.68 -0.76 -3.11
N GLN A 132 -4.66 -1.03 -1.81
CA GLN A 132 -3.86 -0.27 -0.85
C GLN A 132 -2.36 -0.44 -1.10
N ALA A 133 -1.90 -1.64 -1.40
CA ALA A 133 -0.50 -1.91 -1.73
C ALA A 133 -0.06 -1.14 -2.99
N LEU A 134 -0.91 -1.09 -4.02
CA LEU A 134 -0.65 -0.34 -5.25
C LEU A 134 -0.55 1.17 -4.97
N LEU A 135 -1.49 1.72 -4.20
CA LEU A 135 -1.45 3.13 -3.78
C LEU A 135 -0.18 3.46 -2.98
N LEU A 136 0.21 2.56 -2.06
CA LEU A 136 1.42 2.75 -1.27
C LEU A 136 2.67 2.73 -2.15
N LYS A 137 2.74 1.79 -3.10
CA LYS A 137 3.85 1.70 -4.06
C LYS A 137 3.95 2.95 -4.93
N ALA A 138 2.83 3.44 -5.46
CA ALA A 138 2.80 4.66 -6.26
C ALA A 138 3.26 5.90 -5.46
N LYS A 139 2.85 6.01 -4.18
CA LYS A 139 3.31 7.08 -3.29
C LYS A 139 4.81 6.98 -3.01
N ALA A 140 5.31 5.78 -2.74
CA ALA A 140 6.72 5.53 -2.48
C ALA A 140 7.59 5.88 -3.71
N GLU A 141 7.14 5.53 -4.93
CA GLU A 141 7.83 5.88 -6.17
C GLU A 141 7.85 7.40 -6.41
N ALA A 142 6.73 8.09 -6.18
CA ALA A 142 6.66 9.54 -6.29
C ALA A 142 7.56 10.26 -5.27
N GLU A 143 7.57 9.79 -4.03
CA GLU A 143 8.44 10.35 -2.98
C GLU A 143 9.92 10.09 -3.28
N ALA A 144 10.27 8.89 -3.76
CA ALA A 144 11.62 8.56 -4.19
C ALA A 144 12.09 9.47 -5.34
N ALA A 145 11.21 9.75 -6.31
CA ALA A 145 11.53 10.68 -7.40
C ALA A 145 11.75 12.11 -6.88
N ARG A 146 10.94 12.59 -5.94
CA ARG A 146 11.11 13.90 -5.31
C ARG A 146 12.44 14.00 -4.56
N ILE A 147 12.77 13.00 -3.74
CA ILE A 147 14.03 12.97 -2.96
C ILE A 147 15.24 12.98 -3.90
N ARG A 148 15.20 12.23 -5.01
CA ARG A 148 16.28 12.27 -6.01
C ARG A 148 16.43 13.64 -6.64
N ALA A 149 15.32 14.25 -7.09
CA ALA A 149 15.36 15.58 -7.70
C ALA A 149 15.88 16.65 -6.73
N GLU A 150 15.45 16.62 -5.46
CA GLU A 150 15.97 17.51 -4.42
C GLU A 150 17.45 17.26 -4.12
N GLY A 151 17.88 15.99 -4.13
CA GLY A 151 19.27 15.60 -3.96
C GLY A 151 20.16 16.12 -5.09
N ASP A 152 19.71 15.98 -6.33
CA ASP A 152 20.43 16.47 -7.52
C ASP A 152 20.52 18.00 -7.53
N ALA A 153 19.42 18.70 -7.23
CA ALA A 153 19.40 20.16 -7.12
C ALA A 153 20.38 20.67 -6.05
N ARG A 154 20.35 20.07 -4.85
CA ARG A 154 21.29 20.43 -3.77
C ARG A 154 22.74 20.10 -4.12
N ALA A 155 22.97 19.01 -4.84
CA ALA A 155 24.31 18.63 -5.28
C ALA A 155 24.87 19.63 -6.30
N GLU A 156 24.04 20.16 -7.20
CA GLU A 156 24.42 21.24 -8.12
C GLU A 156 24.69 22.55 -7.40
N GLU A 157 23.82 22.96 -6.47
CA GLU A 157 24.02 24.16 -5.65
C GLU A 157 25.36 24.09 -4.89
N LEU A 158 25.63 22.98 -4.21
CA LEU A 158 26.87 22.79 -3.47
C LEU A 158 28.10 22.82 -4.37
N ARG A 159 28.01 22.27 -5.59
CA ARG A 159 29.09 22.30 -6.58
C ARG A 159 29.33 23.72 -7.07
N ALA A 160 28.27 24.48 -7.38
CA ALA A 160 28.37 25.88 -7.81
C ALA A 160 28.95 26.77 -6.71
N GLU A 161 28.48 26.63 -5.47
CA GLU A 161 29.05 27.33 -4.31
C GLU A 161 30.51 26.98 -4.09
N GLY A 162 30.86 25.69 -4.20
CA GLY A 162 32.24 25.22 -4.08
C GLY A 162 33.15 25.85 -5.12
N SER A 163 32.70 25.92 -6.38
CA SER A 163 33.41 26.61 -7.47
C SER A 163 33.56 28.11 -7.22
N LEU A 164 32.51 28.77 -6.73
CA LEU A 164 32.54 30.21 -6.42
C LEU A 164 33.52 30.50 -5.27
N LYS A 165 33.45 29.74 -4.17
CA LYS A 165 34.38 29.85 -3.04
C LYS A 165 35.82 29.57 -3.45
N ALA A 166 36.04 28.60 -4.33
CA ALA A 166 37.37 28.32 -4.88
C ALA A 166 37.89 29.47 -5.75
N ALA A 167 37.05 30.06 -6.60
CA ALA A 167 37.40 31.21 -7.42
C ALA A 167 37.73 32.45 -6.57
N GLN A 168 36.95 32.72 -5.52
CA GLN A 168 37.24 33.80 -4.56
C GLN A 168 38.60 33.59 -3.89
N ARG A 169 38.89 32.37 -3.39
CA ARG A 169 40.20 32.08 -2.78
C ARG A 169 41.37 32.22 -3.75
N LEU A 170 41.17 31.90 -5.04
CA LEU A 170 42.18 32.14 -6.07
C LEU A 170 42.37 33.63 -6.37
N GLN A 171 41.30 34.43 -6.32
CA GLN A 171 41.36 35.87 -6.49
C GLN A 171 42.08 36.56 -5.34
N ASP A 172 41.81 36.15 -4.11
CA ASP A 172 42.44 36.72 -2.90
C ASP A 172 43.94 36.38 -2.81
N SER A 173 44.38 35.31 -3.49
CA SER A 173 45.79 34.91 -3.53
C SER A 173 46.54 35.59 -4.68
N GLU A 174 47.26 36.66 -4.38
CA GLU A 174 48.06 37.42 -5.36
C GLU A 174 49.06 36.54 -6.14
N VAL A 175 49.66 35.54 -5.47
CA VAL A 175 50.60 34.59 -6.07
C VAL A 175 49.90 33.68 -7.09
N ALA A 176 48.67 33.24 -6.80
CA ALA A 176 47.89 32.40 -7.71
C ALA A 176 47.46 33.18 -8.95
N VAL A 177 47.05 34.44 -8.79
CA VAL A 177 46.71 35.34 -9.91
C VAL A 177 47.93 35.62 -10.79
N ALA A 178 49.11 35.85 -10.19
CA ALA A 178 50.36 36.08 -10.92
C ALA A 178 50.78 34.85 -11.74
N LEU A 179 50.73 33.65 -11.14
CA LEU A 179 51.01 32.38 -11.84
C LEU A 179 50.00 32.10 -12.96
N ALA A 180 48.71 32.41 -12.76
CA ALA A 180 47.69 32.27 -13.78
C ALA A 180 47.95 33.20 -14.97
N LYS A 181 48.24 34.49 -14.73
CA LYS A 181 48.62 35.45 -15.78
C LYS A 181 49.85 34.98 -16.57
N LEU A 182 50.88 34.49 -15.89
CA LEU A 182 52.08 33.93 -16.52
C LEU A 182 51.76 32.71 -17.38
N LYS A 183 50.87 31.82 -16.90
CA LYS A 183 50.47 30.62 -17.65
C LYS A 183 49.67 30.99 -18.91
N THR A 184 48.74 31.93 -18.82
CA THR A 184 47.97 32.42 -19.97
C THR A 184 48.87 33.10 -20.99
N ALA A 185 49.81 33.94 -20.53
CA ALA A 185 50.83 34.54 -21.39
C ALA A 185 51.69 33.47 -22.08
N GLY A 186 52.11 32.44 -21.34
CA GLY A 186 52.87 31.30 -21.87
C GLY A 186 52.11 30.44 -22.88
N THR A 187 50.80 30.23 -22.70
CA THR A 187 49.97 29.50 -23.66
C THR A 187 49.68 30.31 -24.92
N CYS A 188 49.43 31.62 -24.79
CA CYS A 188 49.30 32.51 -25.94
C CYS A 188 50.58 32.57 -26.79
N LEU A 189 51.75 32.48 -26.15
CA LEU A 189 53.05 32.37 -26.83
C LEU A 189 53.29 31.00 -27.49
N LYS A 190 52.61 29.94 -27.03
CA LYS A 190 52.76 28.56 -27.53
C LYS A 190 51.78 28.22 -28.66
N GLU A 191 50.54 28.71 -28.59
CA GLU A 191 49.48 28.48 -29.59
C GLU A 191 49.45 29.55 -30.69
N GLY A 192 49.81 30.80 -30.34
CA GLY A 192 50.16 31.80 -31.33
C GLY A 192 51.50 31.40 -31.94
N LYS A 193 51.53 31.14 -33.26
CA LYS A 193 52.78 31.18 -34.03
C LYS A 193 53.41 32.57 -33.81
N ALA A 194 54.27 32.69 -32.80
CA ALA A 194 54.89 33.94 -32.36
C ALA A 194 55.94 34.42 -33.37
N ASN A 195 55.47 34.81 -34.56
CA ASN A 195 56.28 35.43 -35.61
C ASN A 195 55.54 36.57 -36.35
N SER A 196 54.37 37.06 -35.89
CA SER A 196 53.61 38.05 -36.71
C SER A 196 52.94 39.23 -36.00
N PHE A 197 53.09 39.43 -34.68
CA PHE A 197 52.48 40.59 -33.99
C PHE A 197 53.46 41.52 -33.25
N PHE A 198 54.77 41.32 -33.37
CA PHE A 198 55.76 42.34 -33.00
C PHE A 198 56.18 43.16 -34.24
N PHE A 199 55.22 43.88 -34.84
CA PHE A 199 55.55 44.91 -35.83
C PHE A 199 56.09 46.14 -35.09
N GLY A 200 57.42 46.22 -34.93
CA GLY A 200 58.09 47.51 -34.68
C GLY A 200 59.29 47.53 -33.74
N LEU A 201 59.54 46.49 -32.93
CA LEU A 201 60.67 46.47 -31.98
C LEU A 201 61.80 45.57 -32.50
N GLN A 202 62.80 46.20 -33.13
CA GLN A 202 64.05 45.54 -33.52
C GLN A 202 64.96 45.40 -32.29
N GLY A 203 64.87 44.25 -31.60
CA GLY A 203 65.95 43.77 -30.74
C GLY A 203 65.57 43.45 -29.29
N ALA A 204 66.27 42.46 -28.72
CA ALA A 204 66.05 41.89 -27.39
C ALA A 204 66.33 42.85 -26.20
N THR A 205 66.78 44.07 -26.47
CA THR A 205 67.09 45.09 -25.46
C THR A 205 65.91 45.99 -25.08
N ASP A 206 64.84 46.06 -25.90
CA ASP A 206 63.70 46.96 -25.66
C ASP A 206 62.46 46.28 -25.03
N ILE A 207 62.58 44.99 -24.70
CA ILE A 207 61.51 44.20 -24.07
C ILE A 207 61.01 44.81 -22.73
N PRO A 208 61.86 45.43 -21.88
CA PRO A 208 61.38 46.02 -20.63
C PRO A 208 60.48 47.25 -20.84
N GLY A 209 60.68 48.02 -21.91
CA GLY A 209 59.95 49.27 -22.17
C GLY A 209 58.60 49.07 -22.87
N GLY A 210 58.47 48.02 -23.68
CA GLY A 210 57.23 47.73 -24.42
C GLY A 210 56.15 47.02 -23.59
N MET A 211 56.53 46.25 -22.57
CA MET A 211 55.58 45.51 -21.70
C MET A 211 55.08 46.33 -20.50
N LEU A 212 55.87 47.30 -20.03
CA LEU A 212 55.47 48.29 -19.02
C LEU A 212 55.06 49.57 -19.75
N GLY A 213 53.84 49.58 -20.30
CA GLY A 213 53.33 50.71 -21.06
C GLY A 213 53.56 52.06 -20.36
N THR A 214 53.70 53.10 -21.17
CA THR A 214 53.87 54.53 -20.82
C THR A 214 52.81 55.12 -19.89
N ALA A 215 51.92 54.31 -19.31
CA ALA A 215 51.04 54.68 -18.21
C ALA A 215 51.74 54.63 -16.82
N ALA A 216 52.77 53.81 -16.63
CA ALA A 216 53.47 53.72 -15.33
C ALA A 216 54.40 54.91 -15.05
N LEU A 217 54.91 55.58 -16.09
CA LEU A 217 55.78 56.76 -15.96
C LEU A 217 55.01 58.09 -15.80
N ALA A 218 53.69 58.10 -16.07
CA ALA A 218 52.87 59.31 -15.93
C ALA A 218 52.28 59.51 -14.52
N ALA A 219 52.38 58.50 -13.63
CA ALA A 219 51.83 58.56 -12.27
C ALA A 219 52.85 58.98 -11.19
N VAL A 220 54.07 59.37 -11.56
CA VAL A 220 55.13 59.82 -10.62
C VAL A 220 55.45 61.32 -10.76
N SER A 221 54.72 62.05 -11.61
CA SER A 221 54.84 63.52 -11.69
C SER A 221 53.47 64.20 -11.58
N LYS A 222 52.91 64.15 -10.37
CA LYS A 222 52.14 65.23 -9.73
C LYS A 222 51.86 64.88 -8.27
#